data_AF-A0A532DQC0-F1
#
_entry.id   AF-A0A532DQC0-F1
#
_cell.length_a   1.000
_cell.length_b   1.000
_cell.length_c   1.000
_cell.angle_alpha   90.00
_cell.angle_beta   90.00
_cell.angle_gamma   90.00
#
_symmetry.space_group_name_H-M   'P 1'
#
loop_
_entity.id
_entity.type
_entity.pdbx_description
1 polymer ?
#
loop_
_entity_poly.entity_id
_entity_poly.type
_entity_poly.pdbx_seq_one_letter_code
_entity_poly.pdbx_strand_id
1 'polypeptide(L)' 'EGIVPALESAHAIAEVVKLAPKLKKSQLIIANLSGRGDKDVQQVAKMRGVEL' A
#
# COMPACT_ATOMS: atom_id res chain seq x y z
N GLU A 1 2.77 8.69 -5.53
CA GLU A 1 3.90 7.88 -6.04
C GLU A 1 3.71 7.27 -7.42
N GLY A 2 2.48 7.03 -7.91
CA GLY A 2 2.29 6.38 -9.22
C GLY A 2 2.65 4.89 -9.21
N ILE A 3 2.66 4.27 -8.03
CA ILE A 3 2.92 2.85 -7.81
C ILE A 3 1.61 2.20 -7.37
N VAL A 4 1.24 1.11 -8.04
CA VAL A 4 0.13 0.24 -7.62
C VAL A 4 0.73 -0.95 -6.87
N PRO A 5 0.76 -0.95 -5.53
CA PRO A 5 1.32 -2.05 -4.76
C PRO A 5 0.39 -3.26 -4.79
N ALA A 6 0.95 -4.46 -4.63
CA ALA A 6 0.16 -5.64 -4.32
C ALA A 6 -0.66 -5.43 -3.03
N LEU A 7 -1.82 -6.10 -2.90
CA LEU A 7 -2.67 -6.00 -1.71
C LEU A 7 -1.92 -6.38 -0.43
N GLU A 8 -0.99 -7.34 -0.48
CA GLU A 8 -0.12 -7.70 0.63
C GLU A 8 0.83 -6.56 1.00
N SER A 9 1.43 -5.92 -0.01
CA SER A 9 2.32 -4.75 0.19
C SER A 9 1.55 -3.54 0.75
N ALA A 10 0.27 -3.39 0.40
CA ALA A 10 -0.59 -2.33 0.91
C ALA A 10 -0.79 -2.41 2.44
N HIS A 11 -0.68 -3.60 3.04
CA HIS A 11 -0.74 -3.75 4.51
C HIS A 11 0.46 -3.08 5.20
N ALA A 12 1.67 -3.23 4.63
CA ALA A 12 2.85 -2.56 5.16
C ALA A 12 2.72 -1.04 5.05
N ILE A 13 2.27 -0.54 3.89
CA ILE A 13 2.06 0.90 3.68
C ILE A 13 0.99 1.46 4.63
N ALA A 14 -0.10 0.73 4.86
CA ALA A 14 -1.14 1.13 5.80
C ALA A 14 -0.59 1.31 7.23
N GLU A 15 0.34 0.45 7.67
CA GLU A 15 0.99 0.62 8.96
C GLU A 15 1.98 1.78 8.97
N VAL A 16 2.75 1.98 7.89
CA VAL A 16 3.66 3.12 7.76
C VAL A 16 2.91 4.45 7.90
N VAL A 17 1.73 4.58 7.30
CA VAL A 17 0.89 5.80 7.42
C VAL A 17 0.49 6.07 8.87
N LYS A 18 0.25 5.02 9.68
CA LYS A 18 -0.10 5.16 11.10
C LYS A 18 1.11 5.39 12.00
N LEU A 19 2.25 4.77 11.68
CA LEU A 19 3.47 4.80 12.48
C LEU A 19 4.28 6.07 12.25
N ALA A 20 4.45 6.50 10.99
CA ALA A 20 5.33 7.61 10.62
C ALA A 20 5.05 8.92 11.38
N PRO A 21 3.80 9.34 11.65
CA PRO A 21 3.52 10.55 12.42
C PRO A 21 3.97 10.49 13.89
N LYS A 22 4.19 9.28 14.42
CA LYS A 22 4.61 9.04 15.82
C LYS A 22 6.13 9.01 15.98
N LEU A 23 6.89 9.01 14.88
CA LEU A 23 8.35 8.96 14.90
C LEU A 23 8.97 10.36 14.79
N LYS A 24 10.21 10.49 15.24
CA LYS A 24 11.01 11.70 15.01
C LYS A 24 11.32 11.82 13.52
N LYS A 25 11.41 13.06 13.02
CA LYS A 25 11.73 13.36 11.62
C LYS A 25 13.09 12.80 11.15
N SER A 26 14.02 12.52 12.07
CA SER A 26 15.32 11.93 11.77
C SER A 26 15.31 10.40 11.64
N GLN A 27 14.21 9.73 11.98
CA GLN A 27 14.10 8.28 11.88
C GLN A 27 13.70 7.86 10.46
N LEU A 28 14.28 6.76 9.98
CA LEU A 28 14.01 6.19 8.67
C LEU A 28 13.11 4.96 8.81
N ILE A 29 12.17 4.81 7.87
CA ILE A 29 11.33 3.62 7.73
C ILE A 29 11.68 2.98 6.38
N ILE A 30 11.96 1.68 6.38
CA ILE A 30 12.05 0.88 5.17
C ILE A 30 10.84 -0.04 5.13
N ALA A 31 10.03 0.08 4.08
CA ALA A 31 8.88 -0.78 3.84
C ALA A 31 9.13 -1.58 2.56
N ASN A 32 8.94 -2.89 2.64
CA ASN A 32 9.08 -3.76 1.48
C ASN A 32 7.81 -3.71 0.63
N LEU A 33 7.95 -3.31 -0.64
CA LEU A 33 6.94 -3.50 -1.67
C LEU A 33 7.24 -4.83 -2.37
N SER A 34 6.75 -5.93 -1.79
CA SER A 34 7.01 -7.29 -2.24
C SER A 34 6.49 -7.58 -3.65
N GLY A 35 5.52 -6.80 -4.15
CA GLY A 35 4.94 -7.01 -5.46
C GLY A 35 4.13 -5.83 -5.97
N ARG A 36 3.77 -5.95 -7.25
CA ARG A 36 2.90 -5.02 -7.99
C ARG A 36 1.44 -5.49 -7.96
N GLY A 37 0.50 -4.55 -7.95
CA GLY A 37 -0.92 -4.81 -7.78
C GLY A 37 -1.72 -5.06 -9.05
N ASP A 38 -1.09 -5.26 -10.22
CA ASP A 38 -1.80 -5.49 -11.49
C ASP A 38 -2.84 -6.62 -11.39
N LYS A 39 -2.50 -7.70 -10.66
CA LYS A 39 -3.37 -8.86 -10.45
C LYS A 39 -4.57 -8.53 -9.54
N ASP A 40 -4.41 -7.55 -8.66
CA ASP A 40 -5.41 -7.21 -7.64
C ASP A 40 -6.44 -6.19 -8.13
N VAL A 41 -6.19 -5.53 -9.26
CA VAL A 41 -7.05 -4.45 -9.80
C VAL A 41 -8.50 -4.92 -9.97
N GLN A 42 -8.72 -6.10 -10.54
CA GLN A 42 -10.07 -6.65 -10.72
C GLN A 42 -10.76 -6.96 -9.39
N GLN A 43 -10.01 -7.52 -8.43
CA GLN A 43 -10.53 -7.83 -7.10
C GLN A 43 -10.93 -6.56 -6.36
N VAL A 44 -10.08 -5.53 -6.39
CA VAL A 44 -10.34 -4.23 -5.78
C VAL A 44 -11.53 -3.54 -6.44
N ALA A 45 -11.63 -3.53 -7.77
CA ALA A 45 -12.75 -2.93 -8.47
C ALA A 45 -14.09 -3.59 -8.08
N LYS A 46 -14.13 -4.93 -8.04
CA LYS A 46 -15.30 -5.67 -7.55
C LYS A 46 -15.66 -5.30 -6.11
N MET A 47 -14.68 -5.21 -5.20
CA MET A 47 -14.91 -4.80 -3.81
C MET A 47 -15.43 -3.36 -3.69
N ARG A 48 -15.03 -2.48 -4.61
CA ARG A 48 -15.42 -1.07 -4.64
C ARG A 48 -16.71 -0.81 -5.43
N GLY A 49 -17.28 -1.83 -6.07
CA GLY A 49 -18.43 -1.67 -6.97
C GLY A 49 -18.10 -0.82 -8.21
N VAL A 50 -16.85 -0.85 -8.65
CA VAL A 50 -16.37 -0.13 -9.84
C VAL A 50 -16.33 -1.11 -11.02
N GLU A 51 -16.87 -0.68 -12.15
CA GLU A 51 -16.73 -1.38 -13.43
C GLU A 51 -15.42 -0.93 -14.11
N LEU A 52 -14.63 -1.90 -14.60
CA LEU A 52 -13.32 -1.69 -15.24
C LEU A 52 -13.39 -1.88 -16.75
#